data_AF-A0A853FDN2-F1
#
_entry.id   AF-A0A853FDN2-F1
#
_cell.length_a   1.000
_cell.length_b   1.000
_cell.length_c   1.000
_cell.angle_alpha   90.00
_cell.angle_beta   90.00
_cell.angle_gamma   90.00
#
_symmetry.space_group_name_H-M   'P 1'
#
loop_
_entity.id
_entity.type
_entity.pdbx_description
1 polymer ?
#
loop_
_entity_poly.entity_id
_entity_poly.type
_entity_poly.pdbx_seq_one_letter_code
_entity_poly.pdbx_strand_id
1 'polypeptide(L)' 'MAKDIYSLLSDELNNKTSADIPIKKLQEFAGDDWLLVVTEQAQRLNAIAEPSPGDKRLARIRRSKQPK' A
#
# COMPACT_ATOMS: atom_id res chain seq x y z
N MET A 1 4.42 12.59 -15.78
CA MET A 1 5.11 11.67 -14.86
C MET A 1 4.14 10.56 -14.51
N ALA A 2 4.43 9.32 -14.90
CA ALA A 2 3.65 8.18 -14.44
C ALA A 2 3.83 8.09 -12.92
N LYS A 3 2.74 8.18 -12.17
CA LYS A 3 2.77 7.97 -10.72
C LYS A 3 2.80 6.46 -10.54
N ASP A 4 3.95 5.90 -10.16
CA ASP A 4 4.06 4.48 -9.85
C ASP A 4 3.50 4.19 -8.45
N ILE A 5 2.94 2.98 -8.25
CA ILE A 5 2.44 2.54 -6.94
C ILE A 5 3.50 2.71 -5.85
N TYR A 6 4.77 2.46 -6.15
CA TYR A 6 5.86 2.65 -5.20
C TYR A 6 5.92 4.09 -4.66
N SER A 7 5.86 5.10 -5.55
CA SER A 7 5.88 6.51 -5.15
C SER A 7 4.63 6.88 -4.35
N LEU A 8 3.46 6.37 -4.74
CA LEU A 8 2.22 6.54 -3.96
C LEU A 8 2.39 6.00 -2.54
N LEU A 9 2.83 4.75 -2.40
CA LEU A 9 3.00 4.10 -1.10
C LEU A 9 4.06 4.82 -0.25
N SER A 10 5.16 5.24 -0.86
CA SER A 10 6.22 5.98 -0.16
C SER A 10 5.74 7.33 0.35
N ASP A 11 4.90 8.04 -0.40
CA ASP A 11 4.34 9.35 -0.02
C ASP A 11 3.29 9.19 1.10
N GLU A 12 2.40 8.20 0.97
CA GLU A 12 1.39 7.91 1.99
C GLU A 12 2.02 7.44 3.32
N LEU A 13 3.15 6.71 3.24
CA LEU A 13 3.96 6.26 4.39
C LEU A 13 4.99 7.30 4.86
N ASN A 14 5.02 8.51 4.28
CA ASN A 14 6.01 9.52 4.64
C ASN A 14 5.83 9.95 6.11
N ASN A 15 6.84 9.64 6.94
CA ASN A 15 6.81 9.77 8.40
C ASN A 15 5.65 9.06 9.15
N LYS A 16 4.92 8.15 8.49
CA LYS A 16 3.86 7.35 9.10
C LYS A 16 4.26 5.89 9.25
N THR A 17 3.80 5.27 10.33
CA THR A 17 3.91 3.83 10.57
C THR A 17 2.86 3.05 9.79
N SER A 18 1.72 3.67 9.48
CA SER A 18 0.68 3.11 8.63
C SER A 18 -0.11 4.18 7.89
N ALA A 19 -0.68 3.82 6.76
CA ALA A 19 -1.61 4.63 5.97
C ALA A 19 -2.77 3.76 5.47
N ASP A 20 -3.97 4.33 5.45
CA ASP A 20 -5.15 3.69 4.86
C ASP A 20 -5.42 4.35 3.49
N ILE A 21 -5.37 3.55 2.43
CA ILE A 21 -5.49 4.01 1.04
C ILE A 21 -6.75 3.39 0.42
N PRO A 22 -7.59 4.16 -0.31
CA PRO A 22 -8.72 3.59 -1.03
C PRO A 22 -8.29 2.52 -2.04
N ILE A 23 -8.92 1.35 -2.00
CA ILE A 23 -8.67 0.25 -2.94
C ILE A 23 -8.88 0.72 -4.38
N LYS A 24 -9.92 1.52 -4.63
CA LYS A 24 -10.19 2.09 -5.95
C LYS A 24 -8.97 2.86 -6.50
N LYS A 25 -8.29 3.63 -5.64
CA LYS A 25 -7.06 4.36 -6.00
C LYS A 25 -5.94 3.39 -6.34
N LEU A 26 -5.80 2.29 -5.59
CA LEU A 26 -4.81 1.26 -5.87
C LEU A 26 -5.10 0.52 -7.19
N GLN A 27 -6.37 0.24 -7.47
CA GLN A 27 -6.82 -0.37 -8.72
C GLN A 27 -6.59 0.53 -9.94
N GLU A 28 -6.66 1.86 -9.80
CA GLU A 28 -6.33 2.80 -10.88
C GLU A 28 -4.86 2.67 -11.33
N PHE A 29 -3.96 2.23 -10.46
CA PHE A 29 -2.54 2.04 -10.79
C PHE A 29 -2.17 0.59 -11.11
N ALA A 30 -2.81 -0.38 -10.45
CA ALA A 30 -2.42 -1.79 -10.49
C ALA A 30 -3.49 -2.73 -11.08
N GLY A 31 -4.66 -2.22 -11.46
CA GLY A 31 -5.77 -3.02 -11.99
C GLY A 31 -6.47 -3.87 -10.93
N ASP A 32 -7.20 -4.89 -11.38
CA ASP A 32 -7.97 -5.77 -10.49
C ASP A 32 -7.09 -6.56 -9.50
N ASP A 33 -5.86 -6.90 -9.91
CA ASP A 33 -4.84 -7.58 -9.08
C ASP A 33 -4.04 -6.62 -8.18
N TRP A 34 -4.65 -5.51 -7.78
CA TRP A 34 -4.00 -4.46 -6.98
C TRP A 34 -3.29 -5.01 -5.74
N LEU A 35 -3.86 -6.00 -5.05
CA LEU A 35 -3.29 -6.49 -3.80
C LEU A 35 -1.92 -7.14 -4.02
N LEU A 36 -1.74 -7.87 -5.13
CA LEU A 36 -0.47 -8.50 -5.48
C LEU A 36 0.60 -7.43 -5.76
N VAL A 37 0.31 -6.52 -6.68
CA VAL A 37 1.23 -5.46 -7.11
C VAL A 37 1.58 -4.53 -5.94
N VAL A 38 0.58 -4.11 -5.17
CA VAL A 38 0.78 -3.25 -3.99
C VAL A 38 1.59 -3.96 -2.94
N THR A 39 1.39 -5.25 -2.72
CA THR A 39 2.18 -6.03 -1.76
C THR A 39 3.64 -6.10 -2.18
N GLU A 40 3.93 -6.39 -3.46
CA GLU A 40 5.30 -6.39 -3.97
C GLU A 40 6.00 -5.04 -3.79
N GLN A 41 5.31 -3.94 -4.13
CA GLN A 41 5.90 -2.60 -3.94
C GLN A 41 6.02 -2.20 -2.46
N ALA A 42 5.06 -2.58 -1.62
CA ALA A 42 5.10 -2.34 -0.18
C ALA A 42 6.28 -3.10 0.45
N GLN A 43 6.56 -4.34 0.05
CA GLN A 43 7.70 -5.11 0.53
C GLN A 43 9.03 -4.41 0.27
N ARG A 44 9.18 -3.77 -0.90
CA ARG A 44 10.37 -2.95 -1.23
C ARG A 44 10.55 -1.77 -0.27
N LEU A 45 9.47 -1.29 0.33
CA LEU A 45 9.46 -0.22 1.34
C LEU A 45 9.53 -0.75 2.79
N ASN A 46 9.80 -2.04 3.00
CA ASN A 46 9.67 -2.72 4.29
C ASN A 46 8.28 -2.51 4.91
N ALA A 47 7.24 -2.55 4.08
CA ALA A 47 5.85 -2.43 4.46
C ALA A 47 5.04 -3.65 4.02
N ILE A 48 3.87 -3.79 4.62
CA ILE A 48 2.88 -4.82 4.35
C ILE A 48 1.59 -4.11 3.94
N ALA A 49 0.96 -4.63 2.88
CA ALA A 49 -0.30 -4.15 2.37
C ALA A 49 -1.38 -5.19 2.60
N GLU A 50 -2.45 -4.83 3.30
CA GLU A 50 -3.55 -5.73 3.63
C GLU A 50 -4.88 -5.00 3.46
N PRO A 51 -5.99 -5.68 3.11
CA PRO A 51 -7.32 -5.09 3.17
C PRO A 51 -7.59 -4.55 4.58
N SER A 52 -8.18 -3.36 4.70
CA SER A 52 -8.44 -2.76 6.01
C SER A 52 -9.53 -3.56 6.74
N PRO A 53 -9.33 -3.94 8.01
CA PRO A 53 -10.29 -4.74 8.76
C PRO A 53 -11.57 -3.96 9.10
N GLY A 54 -11.51 -2.63 9.14
CA GLY A 54 -12.66 -1.76 9.47
C GLY A 54 -13.45 -1.28 8.26
N ASP A 55 -12.84 -1.26 7.07
CA ASP A 55 -13.49 -0.80 5.83
C ASP A 55 -12.97 -1.61 4.63
N LYS A 56 -13.86 -2.39 4.03
CA LYS A 56 -13.55 -3.24 2.85
C LYS A 56 -13.19 -2.44 1.60
N ARG A 57 -13.35 -1.11 1.61
CA ARG A 57 -12.98 -0.21 0.50
C ARG A 57 -11.60 0.40 0.67
N LEU A 58 -10.96 0.18 1.81
CA LEU A 58 -9.64 0.67 2.12
C LEU A 58 -8.66 -0.49 2.23
N ALA A 59 -7.42 -0.24 1.83
CA ALA A 59 -6.27 -1.09 2.12
C ALA A 59 -5.39 -0.38 3.13
N ARG A 60 -5.00 -1.11 4.17
CA ARG A 60 -4.04 -0.64 5.16
C ARG A 60 -2.64 -1.03 4.73
N ILE A 61 -1.79 -0.02 4.55
CA ILE A 61 -0.36 -0.20 4.36
C ILE A 61 0.32 0.12 5.68
N ARG A 62 1.08 -0.81 6.23
CA ARG A 62 1.81 -0.62 7.49
C ARG A 62 3.26 -1.00 7.33
N ARG A 63 4.18 -0.21 7.88
CA ARG A 63 5.59 -0.60 7.93
C ARG A 63 5.70 -1.89 8.73
N SER A 64 6.30 -2.91 8.12
CA SER A 64 6.65 -4.13 8.83
C SER A 64 7.73 -3.77 9.82
N LYS A 65 7.47 -3.92 11.12
CA LYS A 65 8.56 -4.12 12.06
C LYS A 65 9.12 -5.50 11.70
N GLN A 66 10.15 -5.55 10.85
CA GLN A 66 10.87 -6.81 10.65
C GLN A 66 11.23 -7.35 12.05
N PRO A 67 10.87 -8.60 12.39
CA PRO A 67 11.59 -9.28 13.46
C PRO A 67 13.05 -9.36 13.01
N LYS A 68 13.91 -8.86 13.89
CA LYS A 68 15.37 -8.84 13.74
C LYS A 68 15.93 -10.24 13.53
#